data_AF-A0A9W7XM82-F1
#
_entry.id   AF-A0A9W7XM82-F1
#
_cell.length_a   1.000
_cell.length_b   1.000
_cell.length_c   1.000
_cell.angle_alpha   90.00
_cell.angle_beta   90.00
_cell.angle_gamma   90.00
#
_symmetry.space_group_name_H-M   'P 1'
#
loop_
_entity.id
_entity.type
_entity.pdbx_description
1 polymer ?
#
loop_
_entity_poly.entity_id
_entity_poly.type
_entity_poly.pdbx_seq_one_letter_code
_entity_poly.pdbx_strand_id
1 'polypeptide(L)'
;MSDTEKKQTGVKRVAAADTEAKSKSKAALRTDGSLASSSKRARTVSKNHTEDCRDSDCQGCAGGEIALDPEILALPAEKILALAEQEEAEGGDRSVVTKLYEASVEKFAGQSTLDSAWALLRCAEFVDYEEYAADAVAVAKKAKCTDKGDNARALLINGRAQVLRICLRQENRCSQQDEDTEQLSADIFGKQELDQGLADIAASLKSISGEENISAVAENTLAFFSARCQQCHSLIHSLQLALLDSALDIAIRHVDWTAKQSTGSHVLACKIAIWWAMAMADSALEDEAQSRAVEKRLGPIITYLETQSSDVSSYKLHAQLLIVLSSVLADEDKVVEAFDSAIRILQAARQIAPEDQDIINQLEDLEAEV
;
A
#
# COMPACT_ATOMS: atom_id res chain seq x y z
N MET A 1 -53.73 20.06 -29.38
CA MET A 1 -55.05 19.60 -29.87
C MET A 1 -54.78 18.33 -30.65
N SER A 2 -54.96 17.16 -30.03
CA SER A 2 -56.21 16.36 -30.09
C SER A 2 -56.29 15.68 -31.47
N ASP A 3 -56.42 14.37 -31.69
CA ASP A 3 -56.84 13.21 -30.92
C ASP A 3 -56.27 11.96 -31.66
N THR A 4 -55.71 10.95 -30.98
CA THR A 4 -56.38 9.72 -30.47
C THR A 4 -56.99 8.79 -31.54
N GLU A 5 -56.47 7.56 -31.68
CA GLU A 5 -57.20 6.26 -31.69
C GLU A 5 -56.23 5.12 -32.07
N LYS A 6 -55.82 4.22 -31.15
CA LYS A 6 -56.46 2.97 -30.68
C LYS A 6 -56.66 1.88 -31.75
N LYS A 7 -55.96 0.74 -31.58
CA LYS A 7 -56.53 -0.61 -31.31
C LYS A 7 -55.42 -1.69 -31.37
N GLN A 8 -55.22 -2.43 -30.26
CA GLN A 8 -55.60 -3.86 -30.07
C GLN A 8 -54.67 -4.85 -30.80
N THR A 9 -54.24 -6.01 -30.32
CA THR A 9 -54.45 -6.85 -29.11
C THR A 9 -53.51 -8.05 -29.31
N GLY A 10 -52.95 -8.64 -28.26
CA GLY A 10 -52.14 -9.86 -28.44
C GLY A 10 -51.67 -10.51 -27.15
N VAL A 11 -52.59 -10.74 -26.21
CA VAL A 11 -52.36 -11.61 -25.05
C VAL A 11 -52.44 -13.07 -25.50
N LYS A 12 -51.41 -13.87 -25.22
CA LYS A 12 -51.53 -15.33 -25.03
C LYS A 12 -50.91 -15.70 -23.69
N ARG A 13 -51.78 -16.03 -22.74
CA ARG A 13 -51.54 -16.82 -21.53
C ARG A 13 -51.98 -18.27 -21.78
N VAL A 14 -51.73 -19.11 -20.77
CA VAL A 14 -52.16 -20.51 -20.52
C VAL A 14 -51.05 -21.51 -20.86
N ALA A 15 -50.60 -22.42 -20.00
CA ALA A 15 -50.78 -22.73 -18.57
C ALA A 15 -49.60 -23.67 -18.21
N ALA A 16 -48.92 -23.48 -17.06
CA ALA A 16 -49.19 -24.15 -15.79
C ALA A 16 -49.30 -25.69 -15.89
N ALA A 17 -48.26 -26.37 -15.39
CA ALA A 17 -48.39 -27.61 -14.65
C ALA A 17 -47.27 -27.66 -13.60
N ASP A 18 -47.70 -27.60 -12.35
CA ASP A 18 -46.95 -27.79 -11.12
C ASP A 18 -46.22 -29.13 -11.08
N THR A 19 -45.10 -29.17 -10.37
CA THR A 19 -44.87 -30.22 -9.37
C THR A 19 -43.95 -29.70 -8.27
N GLU A 20 -44.42 -29.95 -7.05
CA GLU A 20 -43.93 -29.46 -5.77
C GLU A 20 -42.52 -29.92 -5.37
N ALA A 21 -41.85 -28.99 -4.70
CA ALA A 21 -41.15 -29.13 -3.43
C ALA A 21 -40.33 -30.41 -3.15
N LYS A 22 -39.02 -30.21 -2.96
CA LYS A 22 -38.33 -30.73 -1.77
C LYS A 22 -37.18 -29.83 -1.34
N SER A 23 -37.43 -29.23 -0.19
CA SER A 23 -36.59 -28.55 0.78
C SER A 23 -35.16 -29.06 0.95
N LYS A 24 -34.33 -28.13 1.48
CA LYS A 24 -33.07 -28.30 2.23
C LYS A 24 -31.79 -28.39 1.38
N SER A 25 -31.05 -27.27 1.30
CA SER A 25 -29.89 -27.04 2.18
C SER A 25 -29.23 -25.70 1.83
N LYS A 26 -29.56 -24.70 2.65
CA LYS A 26 -28.83 -23.46 2.81
C LYS A 26 -27.56 -23.82 3.59
N ALA A 27 -26.45 -24.09 2.91
CA ALA A 27 -25.15 -24.20 3.55
C ALA A 27 -24.66 -22.79 3.88
N ALA A 28 -25.15 -22.26 5.00
CA ALA A 28 -24.41 -21.28 5.77
C ALA A 28 -23.11 -21.97 6.19
N LEU A 29 -21.97 -21.52 5.68
CA LEU A 29 -20.70 -21.83 6.31
C LEU A 29 -20.63 -21.00 7.60
N ARG A 30 -21.29 -21.50 8.64
CA ARG A 30 -20.91 -21.24 10.01
C ARG A 30 -19.64 -22.05 10.26
N THR A 31 -18.50 -21.39 10.29
CA THR A 31 -17.33 -21.86 11.04
C THR A 31 -17.32 -21.10 12.35
N ASP A 32 -18.21 -21.48 13.26
CA ASP A 32 -17.99 -21.26 14.70
C ASP A 32 -17.03 -22.35 15.16
N GLY A 33 -15.92 -21.95 15.78
CA GLY A 33 -15.07 -22.89 16.49
C GLY A 33 -13.61 -22.52 16.60
N SER A 34 -13.31 -21.37 17.23
CA SER A 34 -12.15 -21.20 18.11
C SER A 34 -10.82 -21.84 17.65
N LEU A 35 -10.13 -21.21 16.71
CA LEU A 35 -8.66 -21.13 16.76
C LEU A 35 -8.23 -19.85 17.50
N ALA A 36 -8.99 -19.45 18.52
CA ALA A 36 -8.44 -18.76 19.68
C ALA A 36 -7.75 -19.80 20.57
N SER A 37 -6.67 -20.38 20.05
CA SER A 37 -5.72 -21.14 20.82
C SER A 37 -4.41 -20.45 20.59
N SER A 38 -4.04 -19.58 21.54
CA SER A 38 -2.65 -19.22 21.84
C SER A 38 -1.69 -20.21 21.18
N SER A 39 -1.02 -19.77 20.12
CA SER A 39 0.16 -20.45 19.63
C SER A 39 1.13 -20.44 20.80
N LYS A 40 1.18 -21.55 21.55
CA LYS A 40 2.22 -21.80 22.54
C LYS A 40 3.50 -21.99 21.74
N ARG A 41 4.12 -20.87 21.39
CA ARG A 41 5.39 -20.79 20.68
C ARG A 41 6.44 -21.50 21.54
N ALA A 42 6.89 -22.66 21.10
CA ALA A 42 8.08 -23.27 21.65
C ALA A 42 9.30 -22.56 21.06
N ARG A 43 9.79 -21.51 21.75
CA ARG A 43 11.15 -21.00 21.51
C ARG A 43 12.11 -22.05 22.05
N THR A 44 12.96 -22.62 21.20
CA THR A 44 14.09 -23.43 21.67
C THR A 44 15.15 -22.48 22.22
N VAL A 45 15.14 -22.27 23.55
CA VAL A 45 16.07 -21.36 24.23
C VAL A 45 17.44 -22.03 24.36
N SER A 46 18.52 -21.31 24.01
CA SER A 46 19.87 -21.76 24.33
C SER A 46 20.04 -21.82 25.86
N LYS A 47 20.83 -22.76 26.37
CA LYS A 47 20.85 -23.23 27.79
C LYS A 47 21.00 -22.18 28.91
N ASN A 48 21.22 -20.89 28.63
CA ASN A 48 21.52 -19.86 29.63
C ASN A 48 20.65 -18.59 29.57
N HIS A 49 19.44 -18.64 29.00
CA HIS A 49 18.56 -17.46 28.94
C HIS A 49 17.18 -17.71 29.56
N THR A 50 16.58 -16.68 30.17
CA THR A 50 15.28 -16.75 30.85
C THR A 50 14.15 -16.93 29.85
N GLU A 51 13.27 -17.91 30.09
CA GLU A 51 12.17 -18.31 29.19
C GLU A 51 11.18 -17.18 28.84
N ASP A 52 11.12 -16.13 29.67
CA ASP A 52 10.19 -14.99 29.55
C ASP A 52 10.85 -13.67 29.12
N CYS A 53 11.96 -13.69 28.37
CA CYS A 53 12.53 -12.46 27.83
C CYS A 53 11.64 -11.86 26.72
N ARG A 54 11.16 -10.63 26.95
CA ARG A 54 10.33 -9.83 26.02
C ARG A 54 11.09 -8.65 25.38
N ASP A 55 12.39 -8.57 25.62
CA ASP A 55 13.22 -7.49 25.14
C ASP A 55 13.64 -7.76 23.68
N SER A 56 13.27 -6.88 22.76
CA SER A 56 13.49 -7.05 21.30
C SER A 56 14.96 -7.00 20.93
N ASP A 57 15.77 -6.36 21.76
CA ASP A 57 17.19 -6.09 21.49
C ASP A 57 18.11 -7.06 22.26
N CYS A 58 17.53 -8.07 22.91
CA CYS A 58 18.29 -9.04 23.69
C CYS A 58 19.08 -10.00 22.78
N GLN A 59 20.42 -9.85 22.77
CA GLN A 59 21.33 -10.72 22.02
C GLN A 59 21.29 -12.20 22.42
N GLY A 60 20.76 -12.53 23.62
CA GLY A 60 20.57 -13.92 24.08
C GLY A 60 19.33 -14.64 23.53
N CYS A 61 18.35 -13.88 23.03
CA CYS A 61 17.13 -14.39 22.38
C CYS A 61 17.32 -14.68 20.89
N ALA A 62 18.34 -14.10 20.25
CA ALA A 62 18.53 -14.10 18.80
C ALA A 62 18.88 -15.48 18.19
N GLY A 63 19.13 -16.50 19.02
CA GLY A 63 19.65 -17.81 18.60
C GLY A 63 18.69 -19.00 18.75
N GLY A 64 17.38 -18.76 18.93
CA GLY A 64 16.39 -19.84 18.89
C GLY A 64 15.87 -20.04 17.46
N GLU A 65 16.11 -21.21 16.86
CA GLU A 65 15.41 -21.58 15.62
C GLU A 65 13.90 -21.61 15.89
N ILE A 66 13.14 -20.76 15.20
CA ILE A 66 11.69 -20.83 15.19
C ILE A 66 11.32 -21.96 14.23
N ALA A 67 10.95 -23.09 14.81
CA ALA A 67 10.36 -24.19 14.08
C ALA A 67 8.87 -23.91 13.89
N LEU A 68 8.41 -23.95 12.64
CA LEU A 68 6.99 -23.98 12.35
C LEU A 68 6.40 -25.32 12.76
N ASP A 69 5.13 -25.32 13.16
CA ASP A 69 4.41 -26.54 13.46
C ASP A 69 4.42 -27.47 12.22
N PRO A 70 4.74 -28.77 12.37
CA PRO A 70 4.63 -29.75 11.28
C PRO A 70 3.28 -29.74 10.55
N GLU A 71 2.19 -29.38 11.23
CA GLU A 71 0.87 -29.22 10.62
C GLU A 71 0.83 -28.06 9.62
N ILE A 72 1.49 -26.94 9.93
CA ILE A 72 1.65 -25.79 9.03
C ILE A 72 2.52 -26.20 7.84
N LEU A 73 3.63 -26.90 8.10
CA LEU A 73 4.53 -27.38 7.04
C LEU A 73 3.88 -28.45 6.15
N ALA A 74 2.81 -29.12 6.60
CA ALA A 74 2.04 -30.04 5.77
C ALA A 74 1.09 -29.32 4.79
N LEU A 75 0.82 -28.03 4.97
CA LEU A 75 -0.08 -27.27 4.11
C LEU A 75 0.51 -27.05 2.70
N PRO A 76 -0.35 -26.83 1.68
CA PRO A 76 0.06 -26.34 0.37
C PRO A 76 0.77 -24.99 0.45
N ALA A 77 1.64 -24.70 -0.52
CA ALA A 77 2.48 -23.51 -0.54
C ALA A 77 1.66 -22.21 -0.52
N GLU A 78 0.53 -22.19 -1.23
CA GLU A 78 -0.41 -21.07 -1.31
C GLU A 78 -1.07 -20.77 0.05
N LYS A 79 -1.34 -21.82 0.84
CA LYS A 79 -1.91 -21.65 2.17
C LYS A 79 -0.90 -21.11 3.17
N ILE A 80 0.35 -21.55 3.09
CA ILE A 80 1.43 -21.02 3.93
C ILE A 80 1.70 -19.55 3.60
N LEU A 81 1.66 -19.20 2.31
CA LEU A 81 1.78 -17.81 1.86
C LEU A 81 0.67 -16.93 2.44
N ALA A 82 -0.58 -17.38 2.34
CA ALA A 82 -1.72 -16.64 2.90
C ALA A 82 -1.62 -16.48 4.43
N LEU A 83 -1.09 -17.48 5.14
CA LEU A 83 -0.82 -17.37 6.58
C LEU A 83 0.29 -16.35 6.89
N ALA A 84 1.34 -16.28 6.06
CA ALA A 84 2.39 -15.27 6.20
C ALA A 84 1.83 -13.86 6.03
N GLU A 85 1.04 -13.63 4.97
CA GLU A 85 0.39 -12.34 4.70
C GLU A 85 -0.60 -11.94 5.80
N GLN A 86 -1.33 -12.90 6.37
CA GLN A 86 -2.23 -12.65 7.49
C GLN A 86 -1.46 -12.28 8.77
N GLU A 87 -0.44 -13.05 9.15
CA GLU A 87 0.37 -12.77 10.35
C GLU A 87 1.10 -11.42 10.21
N GLU A 88 1.55 -11.05 9.00
CA GLU A 88 2.08 -9.71 8.71
C GLU A 88 1.03 -8.61 8.95
N ALA A 89 -0.18 -8.78 8.39
CA ALA A 89 -1.25 -7.80 8.51
C ALA A 89 -1.73 -7.60 9.96
N GLU A 90 -1.65 -8.65 10.79
CA GLU A 90 -2.00 -8.62 12.21
C GLU A 90 -0.88 -8.05 13.10
N GLY A 91 0.27 -7.67 12.53
CA GLY A 91 1.42 -7.17 13.29
C GLY A 91 2.10 -8.27 14.11
N GLY A 92 2.08 -9.50 13.60
CA GLY A 92 2.68 -10.66 14.21
C GLY A 92 4.20 -10.56 14.32
N ASP A 93 4.80 -11.59 14.91
CA ASP A 93 6.25 -11.62 15.17
C ASP A 93 7.02 -11.76 13.86
N ARG A 94 7.88 -10.79 13.57
CA ARG A 94 8.66 -10.72 12.34
C ARG A 94 9.36 -12.04 12.03
N SER A 95 9.91 -12.68 13.04
CA SER A 95 10.65 -13.94 12.88
C SER A 95 9.76 -15.11 12.46
N VAL A 96 8.49 -15.11 12.86
CA VAL A 96 7.47 -16.11 12.44
C VAL A 96 7.05 -15.85 11.01
N VAL A 97 6.75 -14.59 10.66
CA VAL A 97 6.36 -14.19 9.29
C VAL A 97 7.45 -14.56 8.29
N THR A 98 8.72 -14.26 8.61
CA THR A 98 9.87 -14.65 7.78
C THR A 98 9.89 -16.16 7.54
N LYS A 99 9.73 -16.97 8.59
CA LYS A 99 9.75 -18.44 8.46
C LYS A 99 8.59 -18.96 7.60
N LEU A 100 7.41 -18.36 7.70
CA LEU A 100 6.27 -18.71 6.85
C LEU A 100 6.54 -18.38 5.37
N TYR A 101 7.12 -17.20 5.08
CA TYR A 101 7.54 -16.86 3.73
C TYR A 101 8.61 -17.82 3.18
N GLU A 102 9.67 -18.10 3.96
CA GLU A 102 10.72 -19.06 3.59
C GLU A 102 10.15 -20.46 3.29
N ALA A 103 9.26 -20.97 4.16
CA ALA A 103 8.63 -22.27 3.97
C ALA A 103 7.72 -22.32 2.72
N SER A 104 7.05 -21.21 2.40
CA SER A 104 6.26 -21.10 1.17
C SER A 104 7.17 -21.11 -0.06
N VAL A 105 8.25 -20.31 -0.05
CA VAL A 105 9.25 -20.27 -1.13
C VAL A 105 9.89 -21.64 -1.37
N GLU A 106 10.26 -22.37 -0.31
CA GLU A 106 10.82 -23.71 -0.42
C GLU A 106 9.85 -24.69 -1.10
N LYS A 107 8.56 -24.64 -0.77
CA LYS A 107 7.55 -25.49 -1.42
C LYS A 107 7.28 -25.11 -2.87
N PHE A 108 7.45 -23.84 -3.21
CA PHE A 108 7.36 -23.37 -4.58
C PHE A 108 8.65 -23.62 -5.39
N ALA A 109 9.73 -24.11 -4.77
CA ALA A 109 11.02 -24.30 -5.44
C ALA A 109 10.89 -25.14 -6.73
N GLY A 110 11.47 -24.63 -7.81
CA GLY A 110 11.44 -25.25 -9.13
C GLY A 110 10.14 -25.04 -9.93
N GLN A 111 9.12 -24.41 -9.34
CA GLN A 111 7.91 -24.05 -10.08
C GLN A 111 8.12 -22.75 -10.86
N SER A 112 7.51 -22.66 -12.04
CA SER A 112 7.50 -21.44 -12.87
C SER A 112 6.09 -20.88 -12.96
N THR A 113 5.49 -20.59 -11.80
CA THR A 113 4.14 -20.05 -11.67
C THR A 113 4.17 -18.62 -11.14
N LEU A 114 3.10 -17.85 -11.39
CA LEU A 114 2.99 -16.49 -10.85
C LEU A 114 2.87 -16.49 -9.32
N ASP A 115 2.29 -17.54 -8.72
CA ASP A 115 2.22 -17.69 -7.26
C ASP A 115 3.61 -17.91 -6.64
N SER A 116 4.46 -18.72 -7.28
CA SER A 116 5.86 -18.88 -6.88
C SER A 116 6.63 -17.56 -6.96
N ALA A 117 6.45 -16.81 -8.06
CA ALA A 117 7.08 -15.50 -8.20
C ALA A 117 6.58 -14.47 -7.17
N TRP A 118 5.28 -14.51 -6.84
CA TRP A 118 4.69 -13.66 -5.81
C TRP A 118 5.24 -13.99 -4.42
N ALA A 119 5.34 -15.28 -4.06
CA ALA A 119 5.92 -15.71 -2.78
C ALA A 119 7.37 -15.22 -2.62
N LEU A 120 8.18 -15.35 -3.67
CA LEU A 120 9.54 -14.83 -3.71
C LEU A 120 9.59 -13.31 -3.51
N LEU A 121 8.74 -12.56 -4.21
CA LEU A 121 8.66 -11.11 -4.06
C LEU A 121 8.26 -10.71 -2.63
N ARG A 122 7.22 -11.32 -2.05
CA ARG A 122 6.77 -11.00 -0.69
C ARG A 122 7.83 -11.32 0.35
N CYS A 123 8.51 -12.45 0.20
CA CYS A 123 9.67 -12.78 1.04
C CYS A 123 10.77 -11.71 0.91
N ALA A 124 11.12 -11.32 -0.32
CA ALA A 124 12.13 -10.31 -0.60
C ALA A 124 11.80 -8.95 0.04
N GLU A 125 10.54 -8.51 -0.06
CA GLU A 125 10.08 -7.25 0.53
C GLU A 125 10.08 -7.26 2.06
N PHE A 126 9.83 -8.43 2.66
CA PHE A 126 9.73 -8.58 4.10
C PHE A 126 11.11 -8.74 4.78
N VAL A 127 12.04 -9.43 4.12
CA VAL A 127 13.40 -9.68 4.64
C VAL A 127 14.46 -8.76 4.03
N ASP A 128 14.08 -7.89 3.09
CA ASP A 128 14.97 -6.96 2.39
C ASP A 128 16.14 -7.68 1.69
N TYR A 129 15.85 -8.78 0.98
CA TYR A 129 16.85 -9.63 0.33
C TYR A 129 16.80 -9.58 -1.20
N GLU A 130 17.87 -9.06 -1.82
CA GLU A 130 17.93 -8.78 -3.26
C GLU A 130 17.78 -10.02 -4.13
N GLU A 131 18.36 -11.16 -3.72
CA GLU A 131 18.37 -12.38 -4.54
C GLU A 131 16.96 -12.95 -4.74
N TYR A 132 16.12 -12.93 -3.70
CA TYR A 132 14.71 -13.34 -3.83
C TYR A 132 13.93 -12.44 -4.79
N ALA A 133 14.22 -11.14 -4.81
CA ALA A 133 13.61 -10.24 -5.79
C ALA A 133 14.10 -10.55 -7.22
N ALA A 134 15.38 -10.89 -7.39
CA ALA A 134 15.92 -11.29 -8.70
C ALA A 134 15.29 -12.60 -9.19
N ASP A 135 15.12 -13.58 -8.31
CA ASP A 135 14.45 -14.83 -8.60
C ASP A 135 12.98 -14.63 -8.93
N ALA A 136 12.27 -13.75 -8.21
CA ALA A 136 10.89 -13.39 -8.52
C ALA A 136 10.73 -12.90 -9.96
N VAL A 137 11.63 -12.02 -10.44
CA VAL A 137 11.64 -11.56 -11.84
C VAL A 137 11.89 -12.72 -12.80
N ALA A 138 12.85 -13.60 -12.49
CA ALA A 138 13.19 -14.73 -13.34
C ALA A 138 12.03 -15.73 -13.47
N VAL A 139 11.33 -16.01 -12.37
CA VAL A 139 10.15 -16.88 -12.33
C VAL A 139 8.97 -16.22 -13.05
N ALA A 140 8.69 -14.94 -12.79
CA ALA A 140 7.60 -14.21 -13.45
C ALA A 140 7.75 -14.16 -14.98
N LYS A 141 8.98 -13.98 -15.49
CA LYS A 141 9.26 -14.02 -16.95
C LYS A 141 9.07 -15.39 -17.58
N LYS A 142 9.26 -16.47 -16.82
CA LYS A 142 9.08 -17.85 -17.28
C LYS A 142 7.63 -18.34 -17.12
N ALA A 143 6.87 -17.69 -16.24
CA ALA A 143 5.50 -18.07 -15.96
C ALA A 143 4.63 -17.93 -17.21
N LYS A 144 3.81 -18.95 -17.45
CA LYS A 144 2.87 -18.95 -18.57
C LYS A 144 1.71 -18.01 -18.23
N CYS A 145 1.65 -16.86 -18.90
CA CYS A 145 0.52 -15.94 -18.77
C CYS A 145 -0.57 -16.33 -19.77
N THR A 146 -1.77 -16.63 -19.27
CA THR A 146 -2.88 -17.15 -20.08
C THR A 146 -3.91 -16.10 -20.43
N ASP A 147 -3.97 -15.02 -19.65
CA ASP A 147 -4.92 -13.93 -19.86
C ASP A 147 -4.30 -12.55 -19.53
N LYS A 148 -5.16 -11.51 -19.53
CA LYS A 148 -4.77 -10.14 -19.23
C LYS A 148 -4.39 -9.96 -17.75
N GLY A 149 -5.07 -10.65 -16.84
CA GLY A 149 -4.83 -10.59 -15.39
C GLY A 149 -3.48 -11.18 -15.04
N ASP A 150 -3.15 -12.34 -15.61
CA ASP A 150 -1.83 -12.97 -15.48
C ASP A 150 -0.70 -12.05 -15.95
N ASN A 151 -0.88 -11.43 -17.13
CA ASN A 151 0.10 -10.49 -17.66
C ASN A 151 0.27 -9.27 -16.76
N ALA A 152 -0.83 -8.72 -16.24
CA ALA A 152 -0.78 -7.60 -15.31
C ALA A 152 -0.09 -7.99 -13.99
N ARG A 153 -0.38 -9.18 -13.45
CA ARG A 153 0.27 -9.69 -12.25
C ARG A 153 1.77 -9.91 -12.46
N ALA A 154 2.17 -10.46 -13.61
CA ALA A 154 3.58 -10.61 -13.97
C ALA A 154 4.30 -9.27 -14.04
N LEU A 155 3.68 -8.24 -14.65
CA LEU A 155 4.21 -6.87 -14.69
C LEU A 155 4.34 -6.27 -13.29
N LEU A 156 3.34 -6.47 -12.41
CA LEU A 156 3.40 -5.96 -11.04
C LEU A 156 4.56 -6.60 -10.27
N ILE A 157 4.74 -7.92 -10.39
CA ILE A 157 5.84 -8.64 -9.75
C ILE A 157 7.18 -8.12 -10.25
N ASN A 158 7.34 -8.05 -11.58
CA ASN A 158 8.57 -7.57 -12.20
C ASN A 158 8.92 -6.15 -11.75
N GLY A 159 7.94 -5.26 -11.79
CA GLY A 159 8.15 -3.86 -11.46
C GLY A 159 8.51 -3.64 -9.99
N ARG A 160 7.76 -4.25 -9.06
CA ARG A 160 8.06 -4.17 -7.62
C ARG A 160 9.42 -4.77 -7.28
N ALA A 161 9.75 -5.94 -7.85
CA ALA A 161 11.04 -6.57 -7.64
C ALA A 161 12.21 -5.72 -8.15
N GLN A 162 12.07 -5.08 -9.32
CA GLN A 162 13.10 -4.18 -9.86
C GLN A 162 13.29 -2.96 -8.96
N VAL A 163 12.20 -2.28 -8.57
CA VAL A 163 12.24 -1.14 -7.64
C VAL A 163 12.92 -1.55 -6.33
N LEU A 164 12.51 -2.67 -5.73
CA LEU A 164 13.09 -3.18 -4.49
C LEU A 164 14.60 -3.38 -4.61
N ARG A 165 15.07 -4.03 -5.69
CA ARG A 165 16.51 -4.27 -5.90
C ARG A 165 17.30 -2.97 -6.02
N ILE A 166 16.76 -1.97 -6.73
CA ILE A 166 17.42 -0.66 -6.83
C ILE A 166 17.50 0.01 -5.46
N CYS A 167 16.42 0.00 -4.67
CA CYS A 167 16.44 0.54 -3.32
C CYS A 167 17.50 -0.15 -2.44
N LEU A 168 17.51 -1.49 -2.40
CA LEU A 168 18.46 -2.26 -1.57
C LEU A 168 19.91 -2.07 -2.00
N ARG A 169 20.19 -2.01 -3.30
CA ARG A 169 21.55 -1.75 -3.80
C ARG A 169 22.02 -0.35 -3.45
N GLN A 170 21.12 0.62 -3.54
CA GLN A 170 21.41 2.00 -3.20
C GLN A 170 21.69 2.13 -1.70
N GLU A 171 20.88 1.46 -0.87
CA GLU A 171 21.06 1.37 0.58
C GLU A 171 22.42 0.78 0.95
N ASN A 172 22.72 -0.42 0.45
CA ASN A 172 23.98 -1.10 0.72
C ASN A 172 25.21 -0.29 0.28
N ARG A 173 25.11 0.48 -0.81
CA ARG A 173 26.21 1.35 -1.26
C ARG A 173 26.45 2.49 -0.29
N CYS A 174 25.39 3.15 0.15
CA CYS A 174 25.54 4.27 1.07
C CYS A 174 26.04 3.82 2.44
N SER A 175 25.63 2.64 2.91
CA SER A 175 26.14 2.07 4.18
C SER A 175 27.61 1.65 4.13
N GLN A 176 28.18 1.45 2.94
CA GLN A 176 29.57 0.99 2.75
C GLN A 176 30.57 2.13 2.50
N GLN A 177 30.11 3.36 2.28
CA GLN A 177 30.98 4.51 2.08
C GLN A 177 31.17 5.25 3.40
N ASP A 178 32.39 5.18 3.95
CA ASP A 178 32.83 5.96 5.11
C ASP A 178 32.59 7.48 4.88
N GLU A 179 32.33 8.19 5.98
CA GLU A 179 31.85 9.59 6.14
C GLU A 179 32.61 10.69 5.36
N ASP A 180 33.67 10.37 4.61
CA ASP A 180 34.56 11.33 3.94
C ASP A 180 34.31 11.50 2.43
N THR A 181 33.23 10.96 1.87
CA THR A 181 32.89 11.17 0.45
C THR A 181 31.65 12.05 0.31
N GLU A 182 31.85 13.37 0.25
CA GLU A 182 30.86 14.44 0.00
C GLU A 182 30.10 14.33 -1.35
N GLN A 183 30.15 13.18 -2.02
CA GLN A 183 29.57 12.97 -3.35
C GLN A 183 28.89 11.61 -3.42
N LEU A 184 27.79 11.45 -2.69
CA LEU A 184 26.68 10.66 -3.22
C LEU A 184 26.24 11.36 -4.51
N SER A 185 26.61 10.78 -5.65
CA SER A 185 26.17 11.27 -6.95
C SER A 185 24.65 11.38 -6.94
N ALA A 186 24.11 12.50 -7.45
CA ALA A 186 22.67 12.68 -7.65
C ALA A 186 22.04 11.62 -8.59
N ASP A 187 22.88 10.80 -9.23
CA ASP A 187 22.50 9.76 -10.16
C ASP A 187 22.11 8.45 -9.47
N ILE A 188 20.92 7.98 -9.79
CA ILE A 188 20.39 6.70 -9.34
C ILE A 188 21.14 5.57 -10.05
N PHE A 189 21.80 4.69 -9.28
CA PHE A 189 22.37 3.47 -9.86
C PHE A 189 21.26 2.58 -10.40
N GLY A 190 21.37 2.17 -11.67
CA GLY A 190 20.33 1.35 -12.31
C GLY A 190 19.07 2.14 -12.66
N LYS A 191 19.16 3.46 -12.90
CA LYS A 191 18.02 4.31 -13.30
C LYS A 191 17.12 3.71 -14.39
N GLN A 192 17.68 3.10 -15.44
CA GLN A 192 16.88 2.46 -16.48
C GLN A 192 16.06 1.26 -15.96
N GLU A 193 16.62 0.49 -15.03
CA GLU A 193 15.91 -0.62 -14.37
C GLU A 193 14.82 -0.09 -13.44
N LEU A 194 15.06 1.03 -12.73
CA LEU A 194 14.03 1.73 -11.96
C LEU A 194 12.90 2.23 -12.87
N ASP A 195 13.23 2.98 -13.93
CA ASP A 195 12.26 3.55 -14.86
C ASP A 195 11.39 2.46 -15.49
N GLN A 196 11.99 1.33 -15.87
CA GLN A 196 11.26 0.17 -16.37
C GLN A 196 10.35 -0.43 -15.29
N GLY A 197 10.84 -0.56 -14.06
CA GLY A 197 10.06 -1.12 -12.96
C GLY A 197 8.84 -0.26 -12.61
N LEU A 198 9.01 1.07 -12.57
CA LEU A 198 7.91 2.02 -12.38
C LEU A 198 6.91 1.96 -13.55
N ALA A 199 7.40 1.86 -14.79
CA ALA A 199 6.55 1.70 -15.96
C ALA A 199 5.75 0.39 -15.94
N ASP A 200 6.36 -0.72 -15.51
CA ASP A 200 5.70 -2.03 -15.39
C ASP A 200 4.58 -2.00 -14.32
N ILE A 201 4.82 -1.35 -13.17
CA ILE A 201 3.78 -1.13 -12.14
C ILE A 201 2.62 -0.32 -12.72
N ALA A 202 2.92 0.80 -13.38
CA ALA A 202 1.89 1.66 -13.97
C ALA A 202 1.08 0.94 -15.06
N ALA A 203 1.75 0.13 -15.90
CA ALA A 203 1.12 -0.66 -16.95
C ALA A 203 0.26 -1.79 -16.37
N SER A 204 0.71 -2.45 -15.31
CA SER A 204 -0.06 -3.45 -14.56
C SER A 204 -1.37 -2.87 -14.05
N LEU A 205 -1.32 -1.80 -13.27
CA LEU A 205 -2.51 -1.18 -12.66
C LEU A 205 -3.49 -0.66 -13.72
N LYS A 206 -2.99 -0.15 -14.85
CA LYS A 206 -3.82 0.23 -16.00
C LYS A 206 -4.49 -0.98 -16.65
N SER A 207 -3.85 -2.15 -16.62
CA SER A 207 -4.38 -3.36 -17.26
C SER A 207 -5.52 -3.98 -16.46
N ILE A 208 -5.50 -3.87 -15.13
CA ILE A 208 -6.56 -4.37 -14.23
C ILE A 208 -7.59 -3.29 -13.87
N SER A 209 -7.56 -2.12 -14.53
CA SER A 209 -8.52 -1.05 -14.28
C SER A 209 -9.94 -1.54 -14.61
N GLY A 210 -10.78 -1.67 -13.58
CA GLY A 210 -12.15 -2.18 -13.69
C GLY A 210 -12.40 -3.56 -13.07
N GLU A 211 -11.37 -4.20 -12.52
CA GLU A 211 -11.54 -5.44 -11.73
C GLU A 211 -11.97 -5.13 -10.29
N GLU A 212 -12.68 -6.03 -9.62
CA GLU A 212 -13.18 -5.81 -8.24
C GLU A 212 -12.06 -5.62 -7.21
N ASN A 213 -10.86 -6.17 -7.49
CA ASN A 213 -9.75 -6.20 -6.53
C ASN A 213 -8.70 -5.11 -6.72
N ILE A 214 -8.88 -4.17 -7.65
CA ILE A 214 -7.83 -3.16 -7.92
C ILE A 214 -7.52 -2.29 -6.68
N SER A 215 -8.36 -2.28 -5.63
CA SER A 215 -8.26 -1.35 -4.48
C SER A 215 -7.22 -1.88 -3.55
N ALA A 216 -7.35 -3.16 -3.21
CA ALA A 216 -6.35 -3.91 -2.49
C ALA A 216 -5.01 -3.90 -3.25
N VAL A 217 -5.00 -4.05 -4.58
CA VAL A 217 -3.75 -4.01 -5.35
C VAL A 217 -3.10 -2.63 -5.30
N ALA A 218 -3.87 -1.55 -5.46
CA ALA A 218 -3.38 -0.18 -5.36
C ALA A 218 -2.87 0.11 -3.94
N GLU A 219 -3.64 -0.18 -2.90
CA GLU A 219 -3.25 -0.01 -1.49
C GLU A 219 -1.96 -0.77 -1.16
N ASN A 220 -1.85 -2.04 -1.55
CA ASN A 220 -0.64 -2.83 -1.35
C ASN A 220 0.58 -2.25 -2.09
N THR A 221 0.35 -1.66 -3.27
CA THR A 221 1.42 -1.02 -4.05
C THR A 221 1.84 0.32 -3.43
N LEU A 222 0.88 1.10 -2.93
CA LEU A 222 1.14 2.32 -2.17
C LEU A 222 1.90 2.02 -0.86
N ALA A 223 1.54 0.93 -0.16
CA ALA A 223 2.22 0.50 1.05
C ALA A 223 3.67 0.08 0.76
N PHE A 224 3.89 -0.61 -0.35
CA PHE A 224 5.24 -0.91 -0.84
C PHE A 224 6.07 0.36 -1.08
N PHE A 225 5.55 1.32 -1.85
CA PHE A 225 6.27 2.58 -2.09
C PHE A 225 6.52 3.37 -0.80
N SER A 226 5.53 3.43 0.09
CA SER A 226 5.64 4.05 1.42
C SER A 226 6.80 3.48 2.22
N ALA A 227 6.86 2.14 2.34
CA ALA A 227 7.93 1.47 3.08
C ALA A 227 9.31 1.78 2.47
N ARG A 228 9.40 1.76 1.13
CA ARG A 228 10.66 2.08 0.45
C ARG A 228 11.08 3.53 0.61
N CYS A 229 10.16 4.49 0.53
CA CYS A 229 10.46 5.91 0.73
C CYS A 229 10.99 6.17 2.15
N GLN A 230 10.40 5.51 3.16
CA GLN A 230 10.84 5.63 4.56
C GLN A 230 12.26 5.13 4.77
N GLN A 231 12.63 4.02 4.11
CA GLN A 231 13.98 3.46 4.16
C GLN A 231 14.99 4.28 3.33
N CYS A 232 14.54 4.92 2.25
CA CYS A 232 15.40 5.71 1.35
C CYS A 232 15.64 7.16 1.81
N HIS A 233 15.02 7.62 2.90
CA HIS A 233 15.09 9.01 3.37
C HIS A 233 16.51 9.55 3.59
N SER A 234 17.47 8.67 3.89
CA SER A 234 18.84 9.08 4.18
C SER A 234 19.76 9.16 2.96
N LEU A 235 19.34 8.72 1.76
CA LEU A 235 20.33 8.25 0.78
C LEU A 235 20.35 8.94 -0.58
N ILE A 236 19.22 9.16 -1.28
CA ILE A 236 19.20 9.95 -2.53
C ILE A 236 17.81 10.57 -2.73
N HIS A 237 17.71 11.90 -2.62
CA HIS A 237 16.47 12.67 -2.85
C HIS A 237 15.83 12.40 -4.22
N SER A 238 16.63 12.24 -5.29
CA SER A 238 16.13 11.93 -6.64
C SER A 238 15.43 10.57 -6.74
N LEU A 239 15.91 9.55 -6.01
CA LEU A 239 15.25 8.25 -5.93
C LEU A 239 13.92 8.37 -5.17
N GLN A 240 13.93 9.06 -4.03
CA GLN A 240 12.72 9.28 -3.24
C GLN A 240 11.65 10.01 -4.06
N LEU A 241 12.02 11.07 -4.78
CA LEU A 241 11.09 11.78 -5.67
C LEU A 241 10.52 10.87 -6.76
N ALA A 242 11.34 10.06 -7.43
CA ALA A 242 10.86 9.15 -8.47
C ALA A 242 9.84 8.13 -7.94
N LEU A 243 10.07 7.60 -6.74
CA LEU A 243 9.14 6.69 -6.06
C LEU A 243 7.85 7.41 -5.67
N LEU A 244 7.95 8.58 -5.04
CA LEU A 244 6.80 9.38 -4.60
C LEU A 244 5.96 9.89 -5.78
N ASP A 245 6.58 10.26 -6.90
CA ASP A 245 5.89 10.65 -8.13
C ASP A 245 5.01 9.50 -8.66
N SER A 246 5.59 8.30 -8.74
CA SER A 246 4.84 7.11 -9.18
C SER A 246 3.75 6.74 -8.17
N ALA A 247 4.02 6.87 -6.87
CA ALA A 247 3.06 6.59 -5.82
C ALA A 247 1.89 7.59 -5.85
N LEU A 248 2.14 8.87 -6.10
CA LEU A 248 1.12 9.91 -6.23
C LEU A 248 0.19 9.65 -7.42
N ASP A 249 0.73 9.24 -8.56
CA ASP A 249 -0.09 8.90 -9.73
C ASP A 249 -1.05 7.74 -9.44
N ILE A 250 -0.60 6.77 -8.64
CA ILE A 250 -1.43 5.65 -8.18
C ILE A 250 -2.46 6.14 -7.16
N ALA A 251 -2.05 6.98 -6.20
CA ALA A 251 -2.90 7.55 -5.17
C ALA A 251 -4.07 8.36 -5.77
N ILE A 252 -3.80 9.22 -6.76
CA ILE A 252 -4.82 10.01 -7.45
C ILE A 252 -5.86 9.09 -8.13
N ARG A 253 -5.41 8.04 -8.83
CA ARG A 253 -6.32 7.08 -9.47
C ARG A 253 -7.12 6.28 -8.46
N HIS A 254 -6.49 5.89 -7.36
CA HIS A 254 -7.13 5.16 -6.28
C HIS A 254 -8.23 6.01 -5.63
N VAL A 255 -7.95 7.28 -5.33
CA VAL A 255 -8.92 8.24 -4.78
C VAL A 255 -10.09 8.50 -5.73
N ASP A 256 -9.84 8.72 -7.04
CA ASP A 256 -10.91 8.87 -8.04
C ASP A 256 -11.81 7.63 -8.11
N TRP A 257 -11.24 6.45 -7.89
CA TRP A 257 -12.00 5.22 -7.91
C TRP A 257 -12.77 4.94 -6.60
N THR A 258 -12.17 5.16 -5.43
CA THR A 258 -12.85 5.02 -4.13
C THR A 258 -14.00 6.02 -4.01
N ALA A 259 -13.83 7.24 -4.53
CA ALA A 259 -14.89 8.25 -4.63
C ALA A 259 -16.13 7.74 -5.39
N LYS A 260 -15.95 6.84 -6.37
CA LYS A 260 -17.06 6.27 -7.16
C LYS A 260 -17.72 5.07 -6.48
N GLN A 261 -17.02 4.36 -5.61
CA GLN A 261 -17.51 3.13 -4.98
C GLN A 261 -18.01 3.32 -3.54
N SER A 262 -17.73 4.46 -2.90
CA SER A 262 -18.09 4.75 -1.50
C SER A 262 -17.58 3.71 -0.49
N THR A 263 -16.52 2.99 -0.84
CA THR A 263 -15.90 1.95 -0.01
C THR A 263 -14.38 1.99 -0.19
N GLY A 264 -13.62 1.88 0.90
CA GLY A 264 -12.16 1.83 0.90
C GLY A 264 -11.52 2.84 1.85
N SER A 265 -10.25 2.61 2.20
CA SER A 265 -9.46 3.51 3.04
C SER A 265 -8.55 4.37 2.17
N HIS A 266 -8.81 5.67 2.11
CA HIS A 266 -8.03 6.64 1.34
C HIS A 266 -6.84 7.24 2.10
N VAL A 267 -6.66 6.86 3.36
CA VAL A 267 -5.69 7.47 4.27
C VAL A 267 -4.27 7.39 3.70
N LEU A 268 -3.86 6.21 3.21
CA LEU A 268 -2.52 6.02 2.67
C LEU A 268 -2.28 6.82 1.38
N ALA A 269 -3.28 6.87 0.50
CA ALA A 269 -3.21 7.66 -0.73
C ALA A 269 -3.04 9.17 -0.43
N CYS A 270 -3.77 9.68 0.57
CA CYS A 270 -3.65 11.07 1.00
C CYS A 270 -2.30 11.35 1.67
N LYS A 271 -1.80 10.43 2.51
CA LYS A 271 -0.46 10.53 3.12
C LYS A 271 0.65 10.61 2.08
N ILE A 272 0.56 9.83 1.00
CA ILE A 272 1.52 9.87 -0.10
C ILE A 272 1.51 11.23 -0.79
N ALA A 273 0.34 11.86 -0.95
CA ALA A 273 0.23 13.21 -1.49
C ALA A 273 0.93 14.25 -0.60
N ILE A 274 0.76 14.13 0.73
CA ILE A 274 1.45 14.98 1.72
C ILE A 274 2.96 14.78 1.61
N TRP A 275 3.46 13.53 1.63
CA TRP A 275 4.90 13.26 1.53
C TRP A 275 5.51 13.71 0.21
N TRP A 276 4.79 13.55 -0.90
CA TRP A 276 5.22 14.07 -2.19
C TRP A 276 5.31 15.59 -2.16
N ALA A 277 4.29 16.27 -1.62
CA ALA A 277 4.29 17.72 -1.51
C ALA A 277 5.43 18.23 -0.61
N MET A 278 5.75 17.54 0.48
CA MET A 278 6.90 17.86 1.34
C MET A 278 8.23 17.70 0.58
N ALA A 279 8.42 16.58 -0.14
CA ALA A 279 9.63 16.36 -0.92
C ALA A 279 9.79 17.39 -2.06
N MET A 280 8.68 17.88 -2.59
CA MET A 280 8.66 18.98 -3.56
C MET A 280 8.99 20.32 -2.90
N ALA A 281 8.52 20.60 -1.68
CA ALA A 281 8.86 21.82 -0.93
C ALA A 281 10.37 21.95 -0.73
N ASP A 282 11.05 20.86 -0.37
CA ASP A 282 12.51 20.82 -0.23
C ASP A 282 13.26 21.12 -1.54
N SER A 283 12.60 20.92 -2.69
CA SER A 283 13.14 21.14 -4.03
C SER A 283 12.68 22.45 -4.69
N ALA A 284 11.66 23.10 -4.13
CA ALA A 284 10.97 24.23 -4.74
C ALA A 284 11.67 25.54 -4.38
N LEU A 285 12.64 25.92 -5.20
CA LEU A 285 13.22 27.26 -5.21
C LEU A 285 12.37 28.16 -6.12
N GLU A 286 11.46 28.94 -5.54
CA GLU A 286 10.88 30.19 -6.10
C GLU A 286 10.23 30.17 -7.51
N ASP A 287 10.01 29.02 -8.15
CA ASP A 287 9.41 28.93 -9.50
C ASP A 287 7.87 28.85 -9.47
N GLU A 288 7.20 29.92 -9.90
CA GLU A 288 5.74 29.95 -10.07
C GLU A 288 5.19 28.83 -10.98
N ALA A 289 5.94 28.42 -12.01
CA ALA A 289 5.49 27.36 -12.92
C ALA A 289 5.44 26.01 -12.21
N GLN A 290 6.45 25.73 -11.38
CA GLN A 290 6.51 24.54 -10.53
C GLN A 290 5.41 24.57 -9.45
N SER A 291 5.21 25.73 -8.82
CA SER A 291 4.13 25.93 -7.84
C SER A 291 2.74 25.63 -8.43
N ARG A 292 2.43 26.19 -9.61
CA ARG A 292 1.19 25.88 -10.33
C ARG A 292 1.06 24.41 -10.73
N ALA A 293 2.17 23.74 -11.04
CA ALA A 293 2.17 22.33 -11.37
C ALA A 293 1.85 21.46 -10.15
N VAL A 294 2.38 21.81 -8.97
CA VAL A 294 2.11 21.16 -7.69
C VAL A 294 0.63 21.32 -7.31
N GLU A 295 0.10 22.55 -7.32
CA GLU A 295 -1.32 22.83 -7.09
C GLU A 295 -2.21 21.96 -7.98
N LYS A 296 -1.94 21.97 -9.29
CA LYS A 296 -2.71 21.22 -10.27
C LYS A 296 -2.67 19.71 -10.01
N ARG A 297 -1.53 19.18 -9.58
CA ARG A 297 -1.34 17.74 -9.37
C ARG A 297 -2.03 17.27 -8.09
N LEU A 298 -2.04 18.10 -7.04
CA LEU A 298 -2.71 17.79 -5.76
C LEU A 298 -4.22 18.05 -5.78
N GLY A 299 -4.70 18.89 -6.70
CA GLY A 299 -6.11 19.26 -6.85
C GLY A 299 -7.12 18.11 -6.72
N PRO A 300 -6.95 16.95 -7.41
CA PRO A 300 -7.88 15.83 -7.28
C PRO A 300 -8.02 15.28 -5.86
N ILE A 301 -6.93 15.26 -5.08
CA ILE A 301 -6.93 14.76 -3.70
C ILE A 301 -7.53 15.80 -2.76
N ILE A 302 -7.23 17.08 -2.97
CA ILE A 302 -7.86 18.19 -2.22
C ILE A 302 -9.38 18.16 -2.42
N THR A 303 -9.86 18.14 -3.67
CA THR A 303 -11.29 18.07 -3.98
C THR A 303 -11.94 16.82 -3.38
N TYR A 304 -11.25 15.68 -3.38
CA TYR A 304 -11.76 14.49 -2.72
C TYR A 304 -11.92 14.71 -1.21
N LEU A 305 -10.90 15.22 -0.52
CA LEU A 305 -10.95 15.46 0.92
C LEU A 305 -12.01 16.50 1.31
N GLU A 306 -12.24 17.52 0.48
CA GLU A 306 -13.34 18.48 0.65
C GLU A 306 -14.73 17.81 0.67
N THR A 307 -14.91 16.74 -0.10
CA THR A 307 -16.18 15.98 -0.13
C THR A 307 -16.36 15.04 1.07
N GLN A 308 -15.30 14.74 1.83
CA GLN A 308 -15.33 13.82 2.98
C GLN A 308 -15.65 14.56 4.30
N SER A 309 -16.73 15.34 4.32
CA SER A 309 -17.03 16.33 5.37
C SER A 309 -17.44 15.78 6.75
N SER A 310 -17.43 14.46 6.96
CA SER A 310 -17.86 13.83 8.23
C SER A 310 -16.80 12.96 8.90
N ASP A 311 -15.63 12.81 8.29
CA ASP A 311 -14.55 11.97 8.83
C ASP A 311 -13.44 12.85 9.40
N VAL A 312 -13.22 12.76 10.71
CA VAL A 312 -12.17 13.48 11.43
C VAL A 312 -10.79 13.21 10.84
N SER A 313 -10.53 11.98 10.38
CA SER A 313 -9.25 11.62 9.76
C SER A 313 -9.05 12.35 8.44
N SER A 314 -10.11 12.50 7.65
CA SER A 314 -10.10 13.26 6.40
C SER A 314 -9.86 14.74 6.65
N TYR A 315 -10.45 15.34 7.70
CA TYR A 315 -10.13 16.73 8.07
C TYR A 315 -8.65 16.91 8.41
N LYS A 316 -8.07 16.01 9.21
CA LYS A 316 -6.64 16.05 9.57
C LYS A 316 -5.74 15.98 8.33
N LEU A 317 -6.01 15.02 7.45
CA LEU A 317 -5.25 14.86 6.20
C LEU A 317 -5.40 16.08 5.28
N HIS A 318 -6.58 16.67 5.23
CA HIS A 318 -6.83 17.86 4.42
C HIS A 318 -6.05 19.06 4.95
N ALA A 319 -6.10 19.31 6.26
CA ALA A 319 -5.34 20.39 6.88
C ALA A 319 -3.83 20.20 6.67
N GLN A 320 -3.30 18.99 6.91
CA GLN A 320 -1.89 18.68 6.67
C GLN A 320 -1.48 18.93 5.21
N LEU A 321 -2.31 18.53 4.26
CA LEU A 321 -2.03 18.76 2.84
C LEU A 321 -2.00 20.25 2.50
N LEU A 322 -2.90 21.06 3.07
CA LEU A 322 -2.92 22.52 2.85
C LEU A 322 -1.75 23.24 3.52
N ILE A 323 -1.34 22.81 4.72
CA ILE A 323 -0.13 23.33 5.39
C ILE A 323 1.11 23.04 4.57
N VAL A 324 1.24 21.82 4.02
CA VAL A 324 2.37 21.51 3.15
C VAL A 324 2.25 22.23 1.82
N LEU A 325 1.04 22.39 1.27
CA LEU A 325 0.87 23.15 0.03
C LEU A 325 1.33 24.60 0.23
N SER A 326 1.03 25.24 1.36
CA SER A 326 1.44 26.61 1.62
C SER A 326 2.96 26.81 1.62
N SER A 327 3.77 25.79 1.87
CA SER A 327 5.23 25.87 1.76
C SER A 327 5.77 25.74 0.33
N VAL A 328 4.93 25.32 -0.63
CA VAL A 328 5.29 25.16 -2.06
C VAL A 328 4.65 26.26 -2.94
N LEU A 329 3.77 27.07 -2.36
CA LEU A 329 3.10 28.15 -3.07
C LEU A 329 4.02 29.37 -3.24
N ALA A 330 4.14 29.86 -4.47
CA ALA A 330 4.95 31.06 -4.77
C ALA A 330 4.17 32.38 -4.57
N ASP A 331 2.84 32.33 -4.59
CA ASP A 331 1.95 33.48 -4.43
C ASP A 331 1.58 33.64 -2.94
N GLU A 332 2.05 34.71 -2.31
CA GLU A 332 1.84 34.99 -0.88
C GLU A 332 0.35 35.02 -0.50
N ASP A 333 -0.53 35.54 -1.35
CA ASP A 333 -1.97 35.58 -1.07
C ASP A 333 -2.54 34.15 -0.98
N LYS A 334 -2.07 33.25 -1.87
CA LYS A 334 -2.46 31.84 -1.83
C LYS A 334 -1.83 31.09 -0.68
N VAL A 335 -0.60 31.43 -0.27
CA VAL A 335 0.05 30.86 0.92
C VAL A 335 -0.82 31.11 2.14
N VAL A 336 -1.24 32.36 2.34
CA VAL A 336 -2.12 32.76 3.45
C VAL A 336 -3.48 32.07 3.32
N GLU A 337 -4.09 32.03 2.13
CA GLU A 337 -5.36 31.35 1.90
C GLU A 337 -5.32 29.86 2.25
N ALA A 338 -4.26 29.14 1.86
CA ALA A 338 -4.07 27.73 2.17
C ALA A 338 -3.92 27.50 3.68
N PHE A 339 -3.13 28.34 4.36
CA PHE A 339 -2.90 28.26 5.80
C PHE A 339 -4.17 28.55 6.61
N ASP A 340 -4.89 29.64 6.28
CA ASP A 340 -6.18 29.99 6.91
C ASP A 340 -7.23 28.89 6.67
N SER A 341 -7.22 28.28 5.50
CA SER A 341 -8.10 27.16 5.18
C SER A 341 -7.79 25.93 6.03
N ALA A 342 -6.50 25.61 6.24
CA ALA A 342 -6.09 24.52 7.13
C ALA A 342 -6.58 24.74 8.56
N ILE A 343 -6.45 25.95 9.11
CA ILE A 343 -6.94 26.29 10.45
C ILE A 343 -8.46 26.11 10.54
N ARG A 344 -9.23 26.63 9.57
CA ARG A 344 -10.70 26.47 9.53
C ARG A 344 -11.12 25.01 9.49
N ILE A 345 -10.40 24.18 8.74
CA ILE A 345 -10.63 22.73 8.63
C ILE A 345 -10.37 22.04 9.98
N LEU A 346 -9.26 22.37 10.67
CA LEU A 346 -8.97 21.81 11.99
C LEU A 346 -9.98 22.26 13.05
N GLN A 347 -10.42 23.52 13.01
CA GLN A 347 -11.49 24.01 13.89
C GLN A 347 -12.81 23.26 13.65
N ALA A 348 -13.18 23.00 12.39
CA ALA A 348 -14.34 22.17 12.06
C ALA A 348 -14.17 20.73 12.56
N ALA A 349 -12.98 20.15 12.42
CA ALA A 349 -12.64 18.83 12.94
C ALA A 349 -12.80 18.75 14.47
N ARG A 350 -12.36 19.80 15.18
CA ARG A 350 -12.49 19.91 16.64
C ARG A 350 -13.93 20.01 17.10
N GLN A 351 -14.81 20.68 16.33
CA GLN A 351 -16.24 20.69 16.64
C GLN A 351 -16.86 19.28 16.60
N ILE A 352 -16.30 18.39 15.78
CA ILE A 352 -16.72 16.98 15.67
C ILE A 352 -16.06 16.13 16.77
N ALA A 353 -14.77 16.34 17.04
CA ALA A 353 -13.98 15.59 18.02
C ALA A 353 -13.22 16.54 18.96
N PRO A 354 -13.87 17.10 19.99
CA PRO A 354 -13.29 18.15 20.83
C PRO A 354 -12.15 17.68 21.74
N GLU A 355 -12.10 16.39 22.05
CA GLU A 355 -11.10 15.76 22.92
C GLU A 355 -9.94 15.13 22.13
N ASP A 356 -9.90 15.30 20.80
CA ASP A 356 -8.83 14.75 19.97
C ASP A 356 -7.54 15.56 20.16
N GLN A 357 -6.60 15.00 20.93
CA GLN A 357 -5.35 15.67 21.28
C GLN A 357 -4.49 16.03 20.06
N ASP A 358 -4.56 15.25 18.99
CA ASP A 358 -3.77 15.53 17.78
C ASP A 358 -4.33 16.77 17.03
N ILE A 359 -5.66 16.99 17.05
CA ILE A 359 -6.24 18.23 16.53
C ILE A 359 -5.87 19.43 17.40
N ILE A 360 -5.93 19.27 18.73
CA ILE A 360 -5.55 20.31 19.68
C ILE A 360 -4.10 20.71 19.46
N ASN A 361 -3.18 19.74 19.45
CA ASN A 361 -1.76 20.00 19.23
C ASN A 361 -1.51 20.70 17.89
N GLN A 362 -2.15 20.25 16.80
CA GLN A 362 -1.99 20.89 15.49
C GLN A 362 -2.52 22.34 15.47
N LEU A 363 -3.60 22.65 16.17
CA LEU A 363 -4.09 24.04 16.30
C LEU A 363 -3.16 24.90 17.15
N GLU A 364 -2.61 24.36 18.24
CA GLU A 364 -1.62 25.05 19.08
C GLU A 364 -0.33 25.35 18.29
N ASP A 365 0.17 24.37 17.52
CA ASP A 365 1.35 24.51 16.67
C ASP A 365 1.18 25.58 15.58
N LEU A 366 -0.07 25.80 15.14
CA LEU A 366 -0.43 26.84 14.16
C LEU A 366 -0.79 28.19 14.80
N GLU A 367 -0.60 28.32 16.12
CA GLU A 367 -0.95 29.51 16.91
C GLU A 367 -2.43 29.91 16.81
N ALA A 368 -3.31 28.95 16.50
CA ALA A 368 -4.74 29.17 16.40
C ALA A 368 -5.41 29.12 17.78
N GLU A 369 -6.52 29.84 17.96
CA GLU A 369 -7.29 29.78 19.21
C GLU A 369 -7.84 28.36 19.44
N VAL A 370 -7.42 27.78 20.57
CA VAL A 370 -7.94 26.54 21.15
C VAL A 370 -8.88 26.86 22.30
#